data_AF-A0A7S2NYF1-F1
#
_entry.id   AF-A0A7S2NYF1-F1
#
_cell.length_a   1.000
_cell.length_b   1.000
_cell.length_c   1.000
_cell.angle_alpha   90.00
_cell.angle_beta   90.00
_cell.angle_gamma   90.00
#
_symmetry.space_group_name_H-M   'P 1'
#
loop_
_entity.id
_entity.type
_entity.pdbx_description
1 polymer ?
#
loop_
_entity_poly.entity_id
_entity_poly.type
_entity_poly.pdbx_seq_one_letter_code
_entity_poly.pdbx_strand_id
1 'polypeptide(L)'
;ANQRDPGAAALKLLQLYKDPASTPGGDASAYFDLFPPLGSAEMASMPDFYTEAELDLLQHPRAADKTRRRQALCRERAAAHGADVREVTWALCTVAQRSFTVLSPLDGVLRLLLPGIDMINHDADSLHAFKVRWNLQGMFSGTFKVVAGAPVRTGEEVRICYGGSPHRPDGCDGDCKGDVAWTNDQYLQRYGFVDASLGSTMVDGKWLLSDAGAEVREALARTTAEAD
;
A
#
# COMPACT_ATOMS: atom_id res chain seq x y z
N ALA A 1 13.05 8.43 12.32
CA ALA A 1 12.77 9.66 11.53
C ALA A 1 11.74 9.40 10.41
N ASN A 2 11.91 8.33 9.60
CA ASN A 2 11.07 8.05 8.41
C ASN A 2 9.61 7.64 8.68
N GLN A 3 9.19 7.42 9.92
CA GLN A 3 7.78 7.12 10.25
C GLN A 3 6.89 8.36 10.40
N ARG A 4 7.47 9.57 10.56
CA ARG A 4 6.69 10.80 10.82
C ARG A 4 6.38 11.61 9.56
N ASP A 5 7.11 11.38 8.47
CA ASP A 5 6.90 12.06 7.19
C ASP A 5 7.07 11.06 6.03
N PRO A 6 5.98 10.57 5.42
CA PRO A 6 6.07 9.65 4.27
C PRO A 6 6.68 10.32 3.02
N GLY A 7 6.70 11.66 2.95
CA GLY A 7 7.35 12.41 1.88
C GLY A 7 8.87 12.25 1.87
N ALA A 8 9.51 12.07 3.03
CA ALA A 8 10.96 11.85 3.09
C ALA A 8 11.38 10.54 2.40
N ALA A 9 10.60 9.48 2.57
CA ALA A 9 10.84 8.20 1.90
C ALA A 9 10.61 8.31 0.38
N ALA A 10 9.57 9.03 -0.04
CA ALA A 10 9.29 9.29 -1.46
C ALA A 10 10.45 10.05 -2.14
N LEU A 11 10.94 11.12 -1.51
CA LEU A 11 12.07 11.90 -2.02
C LEU A 11 13.35 11.06 -2.09
N LYS A 12 13.59 10.20 -1.09
CA LYS A 12 14.73 9.29 -1.13
C LYS A 12 14.62 8.28 -2.26
N LEU A 13 13.42 7.73 -2.49
CA LEU A 13 13.18 6.85 -3.63
C LEU A 13 13.44 7.56 -4.95
N LEU A 14 12.94 8.79 -5.14
CA LEU A 14 13.20 9.57 -6.36
C LEU A 14 14.68 9.80 -6.61
N GLN A 15 15.44 10.11 -5.56
CA GLN A 15 16.89 10.29 -5.68
C GLN A 15 17.55 9.01 -6.21
N LEU A 16 17.21 7.85 -5.63
CA LEU A 16 17.77 6.56 -6.03
C LEU A 16 17.29 6.17 -7.44
N TYR A 17 16.03 6.42 -7.77
CA TYR A 17 15.47 6.13 -9.08
C TYR A 17 16.13 6.93 -10.21
N LYS A 18 16.50 8.19 -9.95
CA LYS A 18 17.21 9.04 -10.92
C LYS A 18 18.69 8.73 -11.06
N ASP A 19 19.29 8.10 -10.06
CA ASP A 19 20.68 7.65 -10.06
C ASP A 19 20.79 6.23 -9.48
N PRO A 20 20.37 5.19 -10.24
CA PRO A 20 20.28 3.83 -9.71
C PRO A 20 21.64 3.25 -9.30
N ALA A 21 22.73 3.70 -9.94
CA ALA A 21 24.09 3.33 -9.61
C ALA A 21 24.53 3.79 -8.21
N SER A 22 23.86 4.80 -7.64
CA SER A 22 24.09 5.27 -6.27
C SER A 22 23.40 4.43 -5.19
N THR A 23 22.65 3.40 -5.57
CA THR A 23 21.90 2.57 -4.62
C THR A 23 22.84 1.77 -3.72
N PRO A 24 22.63 1.74 -2.39
CA PRO A 24 23.42 0.90 -1.51
C PRO A 24 23.34 -0.57 -1.92
N GLY A 25 24.50 -1.19 -2.15
CA GLY A 25 24.59 -2.58 -2.60
C GLY A 25 24.81 -2.75 -4.11
N GLY A 26 24.78 -1.67 -4.89
CA GLY A 26 25.08 -1.67 -6.32
C GLY A 26 23.97 -1.07 -7.17
N ASP A 27 24.13 -1.14 -8.49
CA ASP A 27 23.17 -0.61 -9.45
C ASP A 27 21.81 -1.32 -9.34
N ALA A 28 20.76 -0.55 -9.08
CA ALA A 28 19.39 -1.02 -8.93
C ALA A 28 18.50 -0.78 -10.16
N SER A 29 19.07 -0.41 -11.32
CA SER A 29 18.31 -0.09 -12.55
C SER A 29 17.32 -1.18 -12.92
N ALA A 30 17.77 -2.44 -12.95
CA ALA A 30 16.92 -3.59 -13.30
C ALA A 30 15.76 -3.81 -12.30
N TYR A 31 15.92 -3.40 -11.04
CA TYR A 31 14.83 -3.46 -10.07
C TYR A 31 13.82 -2.33 -10.31
N PHE A 32 14.30 -1.12 -10.58
CA PHE A 32 13.46 0.04 -10.85
C PHE A 32 12.68 -0.08 -12.17
N ASP A 33 13.20 -0.81 -13.15
CA ASP A 33 12.47 -1.16 -14.38
C ASP A 33 11.19 -1.99 -14.13
N LEU A 34 11.07 -2.62 -12.95
CA LEU A 34 9.89 -3.39 -12.55
C LEU A 34 8.81 -2.55 -11.85
N PHE A 35 9.08 -1.26 -11.60
CA PHE A 35 8.09 -0.38 -11.02
C PHE A 35 7.05 0.03 -12.06
N PRO A 36 5.78 0.26 -11.64
CA PRO A 36 4.79 0.82 -12.53
C PRO A 36 5.29 2.18 -13.03
N PRO A 37 5.40 2.38 -14.36
CA PRO A 37 5.93 3.63 -14.90
C PRO A 37 5.08 4.84 -14.46
N LEU A 38 5.71 6.01 -14.39
CA LEU A 38 5.01 7.28 -14.16
C LEU A 38 3.90 7.47 -15.21
N GLY A 39 2.65 7.60 -14.75
CA GLY A 39 1.48 7.76 -15.63
C GLY A 39 0.93 6.46 -16.23
N SER A 40 1.41 5.30 -15.78
CA SER A 40 0.79 4.01 -16.12
C SER A 40 -0.62 3.88 -15.53
N ALA A 41 -1.44 3.01 -16.13
CA ALA A 41 -2.78 2.71 -15.65
C ALA A 41 -2.79 2.12 -14.22
N GLU A 42 -1.74 1.38 -13.84
CA GLU A 42 -1.56 0.86 -12.49
C GLU A 42 -1.41 1.98 -11.45
N MET A 43 -0.76 3.08 -11.81
CA MET A 43 -0.68 4.25 -10.94
C MET A 43 -1.98 5.05 -10.95
N ALA A 44 -2.75 4.99 -12.04
CA ALA A 44 -4.02 5.69 -12.17
C ALA A 44 -5.13 5.16 -11.25
N SER A 45 -4.97 3.98 -10.65
CA SER A 45 -5.92 3.48 -9.63
C SER A 45 -5.63 3.99 -8.22
N MET A 46 -4.50 4.67 -8.01
CA MET A 46 -4.17 5.30 -6.73
C MET A 46 -4.94 6.63 -6.60
N PRO A 47 -5.73 6.82 -5.53
CA PRO A 47 -6.53 8.04 -5.35
C PRO A 47 -5.71 9.34 -5.39
N ASP A 48 -4.43 9.29 -5.05
CA ASP A 48 -3.52 10.44 -5.10
C ASP A 48 -3.39 11.05 -6.51
N PHE A 49 -3.75 10.32 -7.56
CA PHE A 49 -3.80 10.81 -8.95
C PHE A 49 -5.19 11.27 -9.39
N TYR A 50 -6.21 11.11 -8.55
CA TYR A 50 -7.57 11.50 -8.90
C TYR A 50 -7.70 13.02 -8.90
N THR A 51 -8.52 13.50 -9.83
CA THR A 51 -9.05 14.86 -9.86
C THR A 51 -10.03 15.06 -8.70
N GLU A 52 -10.35 16.32 -8.38
CA GLU A 52 -11.35 16.61 -7.34
C GLU A 52 -12.72 16.00 -7.66
N ALA A 53 -13.13 16.01 -8.93
CA ALA A 53 -14.38 15.38 -9.36
C ALA A 53 -14.37 13.86 -9.10
N GLU A 54 -13.25 13.17 -9.37
CA GLU A 54 -13.11 11.73 -9.10
C GLU A 54 -13.05 11.44 -7.59
N LEU A 55 -12.45 12.32 -6.78
CA LEU A 55 -12.47 12.18 -5.32
C LEU A 55 -13.87 12.33 -4.73
N ASP A 56 -14.69 13.21 -5.30
CA ASP A 56 -16.09 13.37 -4.89
C ASP A 56 -16.92 12.12 -5.23
N LEU A 57 -16.54 11.36 -6.27
CA LEU A 57 -17.16 10.08 -6.63
C LEU A 57 -16.81 8.93 -5.68
N LEU A 58 -15.77 9.03 -4.85
CA LEU A 58 -15.40 7.95 -3.93
C LEU A 58 -16.48 7.65 -2.89
N GLN A 59 -17.43 8.57 -2.67
CA GLN A 59 -18.51 8.46 -1.69
C GLN A 59 -18.03 8.01 -0.29
N HIS A 60 -16.77 8.28 0.04
CA HIS A 60 -16.14 7.94 1.32
C HIS A 60 -15.29 9.14 1.79
N PRO A 61 -15.90 10.11 2.49
CA PRO A 61 -15.29 11.40 2.81
C PRO A 61 -13.93 11.30 3.50
N ARG A 62 -13.77 10.33 4.40
CA ARG A 62 -12.49 10.13 5.12
C ARG A 62 -11.34 9.74 4.19
N ALA A 63 -11.64 8.97 3.14
CA ALA A 63 -10.64 8.56 2.15
C ALA A 63 -10.29 9.73 1.24
N ALA A 64 -11.30 10.49 0.79
CA ALA A 64 -11.10 11.71 0.02
C ALA A 64 -10.26 12.73 0.79
N ASP A 65 -10.60 13.04 2.05
CA ASP A 65 -9.87 14.00 2.89
C ASP A 65 -8.43 13.58 3.18
N LYS A 66 -8.20 12.28 3.38
CA LYS A 66 -6.83 11.76 3.54
C LYS A 66 -6.03 11.86 2.24
N THR A 67 -6.68 11.61 1.10
CA THR A 67 -6.07 11.74 -0.22
C THR A 67 -5.70 13.19 -0.53
N ARG A 68 -6.61 14.15 -0.30
CA ARG A 68 -6.34 15.59 -0.44
C ARG A 68 -5.15 16.04 0.38
N ARG A 69 -5.05 15.58 1.64
CA ARG A 69 -3.89 15.86 2.52
C ARG A 69 -2.58 15.32 1.95
N ARG A 70 -2.59 14.11 1.37
CA ARG A 70 -1.41 13.52 0.73
C ARG A 70 -1.02 14.26 -0.54
N GLN A 71 -1.98 14.62 -1.39
CA GLN A 71 -1.73 15.44 -2.57
C GLN A 71 -1.14 16.81 -2.21
N ALA A 72 -1.64 17.45 -1.14
CA ALA A 72 -1.08 18.68 -0.61
C ALA A 72 0.37 18.51 -0.11
N LEU A 73 0.66 17.41 0.61
CA LEU A 73 2.02 17.07 1.04
C LEU A 73 2.96 16.86 -0.15
N CYS A 74 2.51 16.18 -1.21
CA CYS A 74 3.31 16.02 -2.44
C CYS A 74 3.64 17.36 -3.08
N ARG A 75 2.67 18.29 -3.17
CA ARG A 75 2.91 19.65 -3.67
C ARG A 75 3.92 20.41 -2.82
N GLU A 76 3.79 20.36 -1.48
CA GLU A 76 4.72 20.99 -0.55
C GLU A 76 6.15 20.46 -0.72
N ARG A 77 6.31 19.13 -0.76
CA ARG A 77 7.62 18.47 -0.88
C ARG A 77 8.24 18.70 -2.26
N ALA A 78 7.45 18.68 -3.32
CA ALA A 78 7.91 19.02 -4.66
C ALA A 78 8.47 20.46 -4.72
N ALA A 79 7.73 21.43 -4.17
CA ALA A 79 8.16 22.82 -4.12
C ALA A 79 9.44 23.00 -3.28
N ALA A 80 9.51 22.38 -2.10
CA ALA A 80 10.67 22.48 -1.21
C ALA A 80 11.96 21.88 -1.79
N HIS A 81 11.85 20.93 -2.72
CA HIS A 81 12.99 20.22 -3.30
C HIS A 81 13.21 20.49 -4.80
N GLY A 82 12.44 21.39 -5.41
CA GLY A 82 12.53 21.68 -6.84
C GLY A 82 12.24 20.45 -7.73
N ALA A 83 11.35 19.57 -7.28
CA ALA A 83 10.95 18.35 -8.00
C ALA A 83 9.58 18.52 -8.66
N ASP A 84 9.26 17.66 -9.63
CA ASP A 84 7.93 17.63 -10.22
C ASP A 84 6.92 17.00 -9.25
N VAL A 85 5.71 17.58 -9.17
CA VAL A 85 4.67 17.10 -8.25
C VAL A 85 4.26 15.66 -8.58
N ARG A 86 4.15 15.31 -9.88
CA ARG A 86 3.73 13.97 -10.29
C ARG A 86 4.80 12.94 -9.97
N GLU A 87 6.08 13.29 -10.11
CA GLU A 87 7.19 12.44 -9.67
C GLU A 87 7.12 12.16 -8.16
N VAL A 88 6.90 13.19 -7.34
CA VAL A 88 6.78 13.03 -5.87
C VAL A 88 5.55 12.19 -5.50
N THR A 89 4.41 12.41 -6.16
CA THR A 89 3.20 11.60 -5.97
C THR A 89 3.44 10.14 -6.36
N TRP A 90 4.10 9.89 -7.49
CA TRP A 90 4.46 8.54 -7.94
C TRP A 90 5.35 7.82 -6.95
N ALA A 91 6.40 8.48 -6.46
CA ALA A 91 7.31 7.86 -5.50
C ALA A 91 6.63 7.59 -4.16
N LEU A 92 5.77 8.51 -3.69
CA LEU A 92 4.97 8.31 -2.48
C LEU A 92 4.09 7.05 -2.62
N CYS A 93 3.37 6.95 -3.74
CA CYS A 93 2.49 5.82 -4.02
C CYS A 93 3.28 4.51 -4.17
N THR A 94 4.41 4.53 -4.87
CA THR A 94 5.30 3.37 -5.03
C THR A 94 5.81 2.86 -3.69
N VAL A 95 6.28 3.77 -2.80
CA VAL A 95 6.67 3.39 -1.43
C VAL A 95 5.49 2.80 -0.67
N ALA A 96 4.30 3.40 -0.77
CA ALA A 96 3.11 2.90 -0.07
C ALA A 96 2.73 1.48 -0.53
N GLN A 97 2.79 1.24 -1.84
CA GLN A 97 2.43 -0.01 -2.49
C GLN A 97 3.43 -1.14 -2.25
N ARG A 98 4.73 -0.85 -2.26
CA ARG A 98 5.77 -1.89 -2.34
C ARG A 98 6.60 -2.07 -1.07
N SER A 99 6.49 -1.16 -0.10
CA SER A 99 7.29 -1.27 1.12
C SER A 99 6.73 -2.27 2.13
N PHE A 100 7.62 -3.11 2.65
CA PHE A 100 7.38 -4.01 3.77
C PHE A 100 7.83 -3.33 5.06
N THR A 101 6.98 -3.37 6.09
CA THR A 101 7.39 -2.95 7.44
C THR A 101 8.01 -4.15 8.15
N VAL A 102 9.23 -3.99 8.64
CA VAL A 102 9.95 -5.07 9.35
C VAL A 102 10.53 -4.54 10.66
N LEU A 103 10.50 -5.38 11.69
CA LEU A 103 11.16 -5.07 12.95
C LEU A 103 12.60 -5.57 12.91
N SER A 104 13.55 -4.65 12.71
CA SER A 104 14.98 -4.88 12.92
C SER A 104 15.26 -4.91 14.42
N PRO A 105 16.02 -5.90 14.92
CA PRO A 105 16.44 -5.93 16.33
C PRO A 105 17.47 -4.84 16.67
N LEU A 106 18.08 -4.18 15.68
CA LEU A 106 19.01 -3.07 15.91
C LEU A 106 18.37 -1.70 15.66
N ASP A 107 17.72 -1.55 14.50
CA ASP A 107 17.23 -0.25 14.03
C ASP A 107 15.75 0.00 14.38
N GLY A 108 15.12 -0.95 15.06
CA GLY A 108 13.69 -0.93 15.32
C GLY A 108 12.88 -1.12 14.03
N VAL A 109 11.79 -0.36 13.89
CA VAL A 109 10.89 -0.53 12.74
C VAL A 109 11.47 0.12 11.48
N LEU A 110 11.70 -0.70 10.47
CA LEU A 110 12.18 -0.33 9.14
C LEU A 110 11.06 -0.47 8.11
N ARG A 111 11.14 0.34 7.05
CA ARG A 111 10.37 0.16 5.82
C ARG A 111 11.34 -0.12 4.68
N LEU A 112 11.18 -1.28 4.05
CA LEU A 112 12.10 -1.78 3.04
C LEU A 112 11.38 -2.05 1.72
N LEU A 113 12.04 -1.70 0.63
CA LEU A 113 11.72 -2.21 -0.70
C LEU A 113 12.53 -3.50 -0.90
N LEU A 114 11.85 -4.59 -1.26
CA LEU A 114 12.44 -5.93 -1.29
C LEU A 114 12.35 -6.51 -2.70
N PRO A 115 13.38 -6.33 -3.56
CA PRO A 115 13.36 -6.80 -4.94
C PRO A 115 12.93 -8.26 -5.07
N GLY A 116 11.94 -8.50 -5.93
CA GLY A 116 11.38 -9.81 -6.21
C GLY A 116 10.28 -10.24 -5.22
N ILE A 117 10.39 -9.92 -3.93
CA ILE A 117 9.33 -10.20 -2.95
C ILE A 117 8.16 -9.20 -3.11
N ASP A 118 8.48 -7.95 -3.44
CA ASP A 118 7.49 -6.87 -3.67
C ASP A 118 6.67 -7.01 -4.96
N MET A 119 6.89 -8.07 -5.73
CA MET A 119 6.10 -8.44 -6.90
C MET A 119 4.95 -9.41 -6.59
N ILE A 120 4.89 -9.94 -5.36
CA ILE A 120 3.91 -10.95 -4.95
C ILE A 120 2.60 -10.25 -4.60
N ASN A 121 1.52 -10.58 -5.30
CA ASN A 121 0.20 -9.95 -5.16
C ASN A 121 -0.54 -10.32 -3.86
N HIS A 122 -1.57 -9.53 -3.58
CA HIS A 122 -2.44 -9.72 -2.42
C HIS A 122 -3.46 -10.85 -2.61
N ASP A 123 -3.68 -11.61 -1.55
CA ASP A 123 -4.90 -12.39 -1.33
C ASP A 123 -5.14 -12.46 0.20
N ALA A 124 -6.32 -12.03 0.65
CA ALA A 124 -6.69 -12.07 2.07
C ALA A 124 -6.75 -13.50 2.63
N ASP A 125 -6.99 -14.51 1.80
CA ASP A 125 -7.06 -15.91 2.20
C ASP A 125 -5.72 -16.64 2.06
N SER A 126 -4.71 -16.04 1.40
CA SER A 126 -3.43 -16.72 1.14
C SER A 126 -2.73 -17.16 2.42
N LEU A 127 -2.45 -18.46 2.51
CA LEU A 127 -1.71 -19.12 3.61
C LEU A 127 -0.20 -18.88 3.56
N HIS A 128 0.30 -18.26 2.50
CA HIS A 128 1.73 -17.97 2.37
C HIS A 128 2.12 -16.77 3.24
N ALA A 129 3.27 -16.89 3.91
CA ALA A 129 3.70 -15.92 4.91
C ALA A 129 5.05 -15.33 4.56
N PHE A 130 5.16 -14.01 4.64
CA PHE A 130 6.44 -13.32 4.63
C PHE A 130 7.11 -13.47 6.00
N LYS A 131 8.39 -13.88 6.00
CA LYS A 131 9.18 -14.13 7.21
C LYS A 131 10.56 -13.52 7.06
N VAL A 132 11.09 -13.04 8.18
CA VAL A 132 12.46 -12.54 8.28
C VAL A 132 13.21 -13.35 9.30
N ARG A 133 14.41 -13.81 8.95
CA ARG A 133 15.37 -14.40 9.90
C ARG A 133 16.54 -13.44 10.04
N TRP A 134 16.72 -12.90 11.24
CA TRP A 134 17.88 -12.08 11.57
C TRP A 134 19.05 -12.95 12.02
N ASN A 135 20.23 -12.68 11.49
CA ASN A 135 21.50 -13.21 11.96
C ASN A 135 22.24 -12.12 12.72
N LEU A 136 22.49 -12.37 14.01
CA LEU A 136 23.17 -11.45 14.93
C LEU A 136 24.64 -11.81 15.16
N GLN A 137 25.11 -12.94 14.61
CA GLN A 137 26.48 -13.39 14.80
C GLN A 137 27.38 -12.86 13.68
N GLY A 138 28.40 -12.09 14.05
CA GLY A 138 29.32 -11.47 13.09
C GLY A 138 28.72 -10.24 12.44
N MET A 139 28.53 -10.28 11.12
CA MET A 139 27.89 -9.19 10.38
C MET A 139 26.37 -9.28 10.51
N PHE A 140 25.77 -8.26 11.12
CA PHE A 140 24.31 -8.16 11.24
C PHE A 140 23.65 -8.23 9.85
N SER A 141 22.77 -9.21 9.66
CA SER A 141 22.11 -9.44 8.36
C SER A 141 20.72 -10.03 8.54
N GLY A 142 19.84 -9.76 7.57
CA GLY A 142 18.48 -10.29 7.52
C GLY A 142 18.29 -11.16 6.27
N THR A 143 17.72 -12.35 6.44
CA THR A 143 17.23 -13.17 5.33
C THR A 143 15.72 -13.07 5.25
N PHE A 144 15.23 -12.46 4.18
CA PHE A 144 13.81 -12.29 3.87
C PHE A 144 13.35 -13.46 3.01
N LYS A 145 12.19 -14.04 3.33
CA LYS A 145 11.63 -15.18 2.59
C LYS A 145 10.12 -15.17 2.60
N VAL A 146 9.53 -15.74 1.56
CA VAL A 146 8.11 -16.13 1.55
C VAL A 146 8.05 -17.63 1.75
N VAL A 147 7.28 -18.06 2.74
CA VAL A 147 7.08 -19.47 3.10
C VAL A 147 5.71 -19.89 2.64
N ALA A 148 5.66 -20.93 1.80
CA ALA A 148 4.39 -21.50 1.36
C ALA A 148 3.68 -22.17 2.55
N GLY A 149 2.53 -21.63 2.95
CA GLY A 149 1.63 -22.27 3.93
C GLY A 149 0.56 -23.19 3.33
N ALA A 150 0.55 -23.37 2.01
CA ALA A 150 -0.33 -24.29 1.29
C ALA A 150 0.39 -24.84 0.04
N PRO A 151 -0.04 -25.99 -0.52
CA PRO A 151 0.49 -26.46 -1.79
C PRO A 151 0.28 -25.44 -2.92
N VAL A 152 1.30 -25.23 -3.76
CA VAL A 152 1.25 -24.37 -4.94
C VAL A 152 1.38 -25.24 -6.19
N ARG A 153 0.41 -25.15 -7.10
CA ARG A 153 0.41 -25.92 -8.35
C ARG A 153 1.26 -25.21 -9.41
N THR A 154 1.79 -25.97 -10.37
CA THR A 154 2.46 -25.39 -11.54
C THR A 154 1.50 -24.46 -12.30
N GLY A 155 1.94 -23.23 -12.56
CA GLY A 155 1.12 -22.20 -13.21
C GLY A 155 0.20 -21.42 -12.27
N GLU A 156 0.15 -21.77 -10.99
CA GLU A 156 -0.57 -21.00 -9.97
C GLU A 156 0.24 -19.78 -9.53
N GLU A 157 -0.44 -18.64 -9.39
CA GLU A 157 0.16 -17.44 -8.85
C GLU A 157 0.40 -17.59 -7.34
N VAL A 158 1.61 -17.31 -6.88
CA VAL A 158 1.89 -17.20 -5.45
C VAL A 158 1.42 -15.83 -4.97
N ARG A 159 0.52 -15.81 -3.98
CA ARG A 159 -0.01 -14.58 -3.36
C ARG A 159 0.29 -14.53 -1.87
N ILE A 160 0.22 -13.37 -1.24
CA ILE A 160 0.36 -13.19 0.22
C ILE A 160 -0.69 -12.25 0.78
N CYS A 161 -0.92 -12.30 2.09
CA CYS A 161 -1.78 -11.33 2.77
C CYS A 161 -0.99 -10.04 3.08
N TYR A 162 -1.48 -8.87 2.65
CA TYR A 162 -0.83 -7.56 2.85
C TYR A 162 -1.23 -6.88 4.17
N GLY A 163 -2.50 -7.03 4.60
CA GLY A 163 -3.10 -6.22 5.65
C GLY A 163 -3.92 -7.00 6.69
N GLY A 164 -3.74 -8.30 6.77
CA GLY A 164 -4.42 -9.16 7.75
C GLY A 164 -5.66 -9.80 7.15
N SER A 165 -6.04 -10.95 7.72
CA SER A 165 -7.17 -11.74 7.24
C SER A 165 -8.17 -11.89 8.38
N PRO A 166 -9.46 -11.61 8.17
CA PRO A 166 -10.48 -11.92 9.17
C PRO A 166 -10.62 -13.43 9.39
N HIS A 167 -10.11 -14.22 8.44
CA HIS A 167 -10.11 -15.67 8.47
C HIS A 167 -8.86 -16.25 9.16
N ARG A 168 -7.97 -15.38 9.70
CA ARG A 168 -6.82 -15.80 10.54
C ARG A 168 -6.83 -15.10 11.90
N PRO A 169 -7.35 -15.78 12.94
CA PRO A 169 -7.31 -15.25 14.31
C PRO A 169 -5.87 -14.98 14.79
N ASP A 170 -4.89 -15.76 14.31
CA ASP A 170 -3.47 -15.59 14.68
C ASP A 170 -2.74 -14.50 13.85
N GLY A 171 -3.42 -13.86 12.90
CA GLY A 171 -2.85 -12.89 11.97
C GLY A 171 -2.01 -13.50 10.84
N CYS A 172 -1.39 -12.63 10.03
CA CYS A 172 -0.58 -13.03 8.86
C CYS A 172 0.94 -13.08 9.14
N ASP A 173 1.37 -12.90 10.41
CA ASP A 173 2.77 -12.73 10.83
C ASP A 173 3.57 -11.56 10.18
N GLY A 174 2.91 -10.70 9.39
CA GLY A 174 3.44 -9.45 8.79
C GLY A 174 3.01 -8.18 9.53
N ASP A 175 2.57 -7.13 8.81
CA ASP A 175 1.96 -5.89 9.36
C ASP A 175 0.67 -6.18 10.20
N CYS A 176 0.24 -7.44 10.25
CA CYS A 176 -1.04 -7.94 10.74
C CYS A 176 -1.00 -8.50 12.17
N LYS A 177 -0.34 -7.83 13.13
CA LYS A 177 -0.44 -8.26 14.53
C LYS A 177 -1.78 -7.81 15.13
N GLY A 178 -2.78 -8.69 15.09
CA GLY A 178 -4.08 -8.51 15.74
C GLY A 178 -5.26 -8.71 14.79
N ASP A 179 -6.42 -9.01 15.40
CA ASP A 179 -7.71 -9.42 14.83
C ASP A 179 -8.37 -8.45 13.81
N VAL A 180 -7.66 -7.44 13.32
CA VAL A 180 -8.24 -6.38 12.48
C VAL A 180 -7.59 -6.40 11.11
N ALA A 181 -8.21 -7.17 10.22
CA ALA A 181 -7.99 -7.04 8.79
C ALA A 181 -8.19 -5.59 8.34
N TRP A 182 -7.40 -5.17 7.37
CA TRP A 182 -7.56 -3.85 6.79
C TRP A 182 -8.91 -3.68 6.12
N THR A 183 -9.41 -2.44 6.14
CA THR A 183 -10.62 -2.02 5.44
C THR A 183 -10.31 -1.67 3.98
N ASN A 184 -11.33 -1.69 3.13
CA ASN A 184 -11.16 -1.35 1.71
C ASN A 184 -10.70 0.09 1.48
N ASP A 185 -11.01 1.03 2.39
CA ASP A 185 -10.43 2.37 2.30
C ASP A 185 -8.90 2.35 2.52
N GLN A 186 -8.38 1.45 3.36
CA GLN A 186 -6.94 1.29 3.58
C GLN A 186 -6.26 0.61 2.39
N TYR A 187 -6.87 -0.43 1.81
CA TYR A 187 -6.36 -1.05 0.57
C TYR A 187 -6.35 -0.05 -0.59
N LEU A 188 -7.44 0.70 -0.78
CA LEU A 188 -7.54 1.70 -1.83
C LEU A 188 -6.46 2.78 -1.66
N GLN A 189 -6.28 3.30 -0.44
CA GLN A 189 -5.30 4.35 -0.20
C GLN A 189 -3.84 3.86 -0.27
N ARG A 190 -3.55 2.62 0.14
CA ARG A 190 -2.16 2.12 0.21
C ARG A 190 -1.73 1.41 -1.07
N TYR A 191 -2.67 0.77 -1.77
CA TYR A 191 -2.37 -0.10 -2.90
C TYR A 191 -3.14 0.22 -4.20
N GLY A 192 -4.22 1.01 -4.13
CA GLY A 192 -4.97 1.39 -5.33
C GLY A 192 -5.91 0.29 -5.82
N PHE A 193 -6.37 -0.59 -4.92
CA PHE A 193 -7.40 -1.58 -5.19
C PHE A 193 -8.33 -1.75 -3.99
N VAL A 194 -9.50 -2.35 -4.22
CA VAL A 194 -10.40 -2.82 -3.16
C VAL A 194 -10.41 -4.35 -3.18
N ASP A 195 -10.37 -4.98 -2.01
CA ASP A 195 -10.43 -6.43 -1.91
C ASP A 195 -11.89 -6.88 -1.87
N ALA A 196 -12.30 -7.65 -2.89
CA ALA A 196 -13.63 -8.18 -3.01
C ALA A 196 -13.93 -9.28 -1.97
N SER A 197 -12.91 -10.00 -1.50
CA SER A 197 -13.07 -11.06 -0.48
C SER A 197 -13.45 -10.49 0.89
N LEU A 198 -13.13 -9.22 1.15
CA LEU A 198 -13.47 -8.52 2.39
C LEU A 198 -14.90 -7.92 2.37
N GLY A 199 -15.70 -8.27 1.36
CA GLY A 199 -16.96 -7.62 0.99
C GLY A 199 -17.89 -7.32 2.17
N SER A 200 -18.30 -6.04 2.27
CA SER A 200 -19.41 -5.40 3.03
C SER A 200 -19.59 -5.71 4.53
N THR A 201 -19.02 -6.80 5.04
CA THR A 201 -19.29 -7.37 6.36
C THR A 201 -18.28 -6.88 7.41
N MET A 202 -17.15 -6.35 6.97
CA MET A 202 -16.15 -5.75 7.85
C MET A 202 -16.18 -4.22 7.79
N VAL A 203 -16.93 -3.65 8.73
CA VAL A 203 -16.77 -2.29 9.28
C VAL A 203 -17.07 -1.09 8.34
N ASP A 204 -17.36 -1.28 7.06
CA ASP A 204 -17.72 -0.15 6.18
C ASP A 204 -19.15 0.37 6.39
N GLY A 205 -20.05 -0.48 6.88
CA GLY A 205 -21.41 -0.09 7.20
C GLY A 205 -21.51 0.95 8.32
N LYS A 206 -20.53 1.09 9.23
CA LYS A 206 -20.67 2.02 10.37
C LYS A 206 -20.62 3.48 9.96
N TRP A 207 -19.75 3.85 9.03
CA TRP A 207 -19.76 5.21 8.48
C TRP A 207 -21.00 5.39 7.61
N LEU A 208 -21.30 4.40 6.76
CA LEU A 208 -22.51 4.44 5.94
C LEU A 208 -23.77 4.52 6.80
N LEU A 209 -23.80 4.01 8.04
CA LEU A 209 -24.92 4.07 8.99
C LEU A 209 -24.85 5.28 9.94
N SER A 210 -23.75 6.05 9.92
CA SER A 210 -23.61 7.26 10.74
C SER A 210 -24.40 8.44 10.15
N ASP A 211 -24.67 9.48 10.95
CA ASP A 211 -25.31 10.71 10.44
C ASP A 211 -24.50 11.35 9.30
N ALA A 212 -23.16 11.25 9.36
CA ALA A 212 -22.27 11.73 8.31
C ALA A 212 -22.38 10.95 6.98
N GLY A 213 -22.99 9.76 7.00
CA GLY A 213 -23.27 8.96 5.79
C GLY A 213 -24.71 9.08 5.29
N ALA A 214 -25.56 9.92 5.92
CA ALA A 214 -26.98 9.98 5.61
C ALA A 214 -27.27 10.40 4.16
N GLU A 215 -26.59 11.43 3.66
CA GLU A 215 -26.75 11.92 2.30
C GLU A 215 -26.33 10.86 1.26
N VAL A 216 -25.23 10.14 1.52
CA VAL A 216 -24.75 9.06 0.66
C VAL A 216 -25.72 7.88 0.68
N ARG A 217 -26.28 7.50 1.84
CA ARG A 217 -27.36 6.49 1.89
C ARG A 217 -28.58 6.90 1.09
N GLU A 218 -28.99 8.17 1.20
CA GLU A 218 -30.15 8.70 0.47
C GLU A 218 -29.89 8.75 -1.03
N ALA A 219 -28.67 9.08 -1.46
CA ALA A 219 -28.25 9.01 -2.86
C ALA A 219 -28.21 7.56 -3.38
N LEU A 220 -27.68 6.61 -2.59
CA LEU A 220 -27.67 5.18 -2.93
C LEU A 220 -29.10 4.64 -3.06
N ALA A 221 -29.98 4.96 -2.11
CA ALA A 221 -31.37 4.52 -2.12
C ALA A 221 -32.14 5.05 -3.35
N ARG A 222 -31.84 6.28 -3.78
CA ARG A 222 -32.42 6.89 -4.99
C ARG A 222 -31.94 6.21 -6.28
N THR A 223 -30.66 5.84 -6.35
CA THR A 223 -30.08 5.17 -7.53
C THR A 223 -30.46 3.70 -7.63
N THR A 224 -30.69 3.01 -6.50
CA THR A 224 -31.23 1.64 -6.50
C THR A 224 -32.69 1.58 -6.95
N ALA A 225 -33.45 2.67 -6.86
CA ALA A 225 -34.86 2.71 -7.28
C ALA A 225 -35.05 2.96 -8.79
N GLU A 226 -34.00 3.37 -9.51
CA GLU A 226 -34.05 3.62 -10.96
C GLU A 226 -33.65 2.40 -11.79
N ALA A 227 -33.21 1.31 -11.15
CA ALA A 227 -32.71 0.09 -11.79
C ALA A 227 -33.63 -1.13 -11.66
N ASP A 228 -34.92 -0.93 -11.37
CA ASP A 228 -35.99 -1.93 -11.46
C ASP A 228 -37.09 -1.49 -12.45
#